data_AF-A0A2T7TQ95-F1
#
_entry.id   AF-A0A2T7TQ95-F1
#
_cell.length_a   1.000
_cell.length_b   1.000
_cell.length_c   1.000
_cell.angle_alpha   90.00
_cell.angle_beta   90.00
_cell.angle_gamma   90.00
#
_symmetry.space_group_name_H-M   'P 1'
#
loop_
_entity.id
_entity.type
_entity.pdbx_description
1 polymer ?
#
loop_
_entity_poly.entity_id
_entity_poly.type
_entity_poly.pdbx_seq_one_letter_code
_entity_poly.pdbx_strand_id
1 'polypeptide(L)'
;MNQEANFTTSGTDETAVASLNQAALDYHRLPRPGKIAVLPIKGMTNQRDLALAYSPGVAAPCIAIHADSATAALYTSRSNLVAVISNGTAVLGLGNIGPLASKPVMEGKGCLFQKFAGIDVFDIEVNETDTDKLVDIIASLEPTFGGINLEDIKAPECFEIERRLRERLKIPVFHDDQHGTAIVAAAA
;
A
#
# COMPACT_ATOMS: atom_id res chain seq x y z
N MET A 1 5.68 11.19 62.14
CA MET A 1 6.75 11.76 61.30
C MET A 1 7.42 10.60 60.58
N ASN A 2 6.98 10.33 59.34
CA ASN A 2 7.76 9.77 58.23
C ASN A 2 6.83 9.69 57.03
N GLN A 3 7.31 10.26 55.93
CA GLN A 3 6.59 10.73 54.76
C GLN A 3 6.25 9.57 53.82
N GLU A 4 4.99 9.49 53.39
CA GLU A 4 4.63 8.83 52.14
C GLU A 4 5.07 9.74 51.00
N ALA A 5 6.11 9.31 50.28
CA ALA A 5 6.52 9.94 49.03
C ALA A 5 5.46 9.63 47.97
N ASN A 6 4.52 10.56 47.82
CA ASN A 6 3.53 10.57 46.76
C ASN A 6 4.27 10.84 45.43
N PHE A 7 4.56 9.78 44.67
CA PHE A 7 5.13 9.89 43.34
C PHE A 7 4.01 10.24 42.36
N THR A 8 3.67 11.52 42.32
CA THR A 8 2.84 12.09 41.26
C THR A 8 3.61 12.03 39.94
N THR A 9 3.35 11.00 39.13
CA THR A 9 3.66 11.04 37.70
C THR A 9 2.65 11.94 36.99
N SER A 10 3.07 13.18 36.75
CA SER A 10 2.79 14.00 35.56
C SER A 10 1.45 13.81 34.83
N GLY A 11 0.44 14.63 35.19
CA GLY A 11 -0.77 14.84 34.39
C GLY A 11 -0.57 15.62 33.07
N THR A 12 0.66 15.73 32.58
CA THR A 12 1.04 16.52 31.40
C THR A 12 1.18 15.70 30.11
N ASP A 13 1.03 14.37 30.17
CA ASP A 13 1.29 13.49 29.01
C ASP A 13 0.00 12.86 28.43
N GLU A 14 -0.97 12.50 29.27
CA GLU A 14 -2.24 11.91 28.81
C GLU A 14 -3.09 12.87 27.96
N THR A 15 -3.08 14.17 28.30
CA THR A 15 -3.84 15.19 27.56
C THR A 15 -3.23 15.47 26.19
N ALA A 16 -1.90 15.43 26.09
CA ALA A 16 -1.18 15.59 24.83
C ALA A 16 -1.40 14.39 23.89
N VAL A 17 -1.28 13.16 24.41
CA VAL A 17 -1.55 11.93 23.63
C VAL A 17 -3.02 11.85 23.21
N ALA A 18 -3.95 12.18 24.09
CA ALA A 18 -5.38 12.24 23.74
C ALA A 18 -5.67 13.30 22.65
N SER A 19 -4.99 14.45 22.69
CA SER A 19 -5.10 15.47 21.65
C SER A 19 -4.57 14.99 20.29
N LEU A 20 -3.46 14.23 20.28
CA LEU A 20 -2.88 13.67 19.05
C LEU A 20 -3.76 12.57 18.45
N ASN A 21 -4.33 11.69 19.28
CA ASN A 21 -5.25 10.64 18.84
C ASN A 21 -6.47 11.24 18.13
N GLN A 22 -7.09 12.26 18.74
CA GLN A 22 -8.23 12.92 18.12
C GLN A 22 -7.84 13.62 16.81
N ALA A 23 -6.68 14.30 16.79
CA ALA A 23 -6.17 14.91 15.57
C ALA A 23 -5.92 13.89 14.44
N ALA A 24 -5.37 12.72 14.77
CA ALA A 24 -5.14 11.64 13.80
C ALA A 24 -6.46 11.10 13.23
N LEU A 25 -7.48 10.91 14.07
CA LEU A 25 -8.81 10.49 13.63
C LEU A 25 -9.47 11.54 12.73
N ASP A 26 -9.38 12.82 13.11
CA ASP A 26 -9.93 13.91 12.30
C ASP A 26 -9.20 14.07 10.97
N TYR A 27 -7.87 13.91 10.96
CA TYR A 27 -7.06 13.90 9.73
C TYR A 27 -7.49 12.80 8.74
N HIS A 28 -7.88 11.62 9.23
CA HIS A 28 -8.34 10.52 8.38
C HIS A 28 -9.81 10.63 7.96
N ARG A 29 -10.62 11.45 8.65
CA ARG A 29 -12.08 11.51 8.47
C ARG A 29 -12.52 12.74 7.68
N LEU A 30 -11.87 13.88 7.88
CA LEU A 30 -12.34 15.19 7.44
C LEU A 30 -11.37 15.85 6.44
N PRO A 31 -11.88 16.65 5.49
CA PRO A 31 -13.30 16.80 5.11
C PRO A 31 -13.84 15.61 4.30
N ARG A 32 -12.95 14.73 3.85
CA ARG A 32 -13.26 13.50 3.11
C ARG A 32 -12.45 12.36 3.74
N PRO A 33 -13.04 11.18 3.96
CA PRO A 33 -12.32 10.05 4.52
C PRO A 33 -11.20 9.51 3.63
N GLY A 34 -10.16 8.96 4.26
CA GLY A 34 -9.02 8.32 3.61
C GLY A 34 -7.93 9.31 3.18
N LYS A 35 -6.76 8.79 2.82
CA LYS A 35 -5.59 9.60 2.45
C LYS A 35 -5.25 9.63 0.97
N ILE A 36 -5.91 8.78 0.17
CA ILE A 36 -5.61 8.58 -1.25
C ILE A 36 -6.84 8.82 -2.14
N ALA A 37 -6.60 9.13 -3.41
CA ALA A 37 -7.62 9.27 -4.44
C ALA A 37 -7.05 8.90 -5.80
N VAL A 38 -7.91 8.37 -6.69
CA VAL A 38 -7.56 8.14 -8.09
C VAL A 38 -7.97 9.35 -8.91
N LEU A 39 -7.00 9.97 -9.59
CA LEU A 39 -7.23 11.15 -10.41
C LEU A 39 -6.81 10.88 -11.87
N PRO A 40 -7.69 11.14 -12.85
CA PRO A 40 -7.32 11.03 -14.25
C PRO A 40 -6.24 12.04 -14.65
N ILE A 41 -5.23 11.59 -15.40
CA ILE A 41 -4.14 12.44 -15.90
C ILE A 41 -4.34 12.93 -17.34
N LYS A 42 -5.36 12.43 -18.04
CA LYS A 42 -5.73 12.85 -19.40
C LYS A 42 -7.01 13.67 -19.33
N GLY A 43 -7.07 14.77 -20.10
CA GLY A 43 -8.27 15.58 -20.23
C GLY A 43 -9.42 14.78 -20.80
N MET A 44 -10.62 14.97 -20.25
CA MET A 44 -11.88 14.36 -20.70
C MET A 44 -12.92 15.48 -20.89
N THR A 45 -12.55 16.50 -21.65
CA THR A 45 -13.25 17.78 -21.70
C THR A 45 -14.27 17.89 -22.83
N ASN A 46 -14.17 17.01 -23.83
CA ASN A 46 -14.98 17.03 -25.03
C ASN A 46 -15.22 15.61 -25.57
N GLN A 47 -16.06 15.49 -26.60
CA GLN A 47 -16.42 14.19 -27.20
C GLN A 47 -15.22 13.43 -27.76
N ARG A 48 -14.24 14.13 -28.36
CA ARG A 48 -13.04 13.50 -28.89
C ARG A 48 -12.20 12.91 -27.76
N ASP A 49 -12.02 13.64 -26.67
CA ASP A 49 -11.29 13.15 -25.49
C ASP A 49 -11.95 11.89 -24.92
N LEU A 50 -13.28 11.90 -24.77
CA LEU A 50 -14.03 10.73 -24.28
C LEU A 50 -13.91 9.53 -25.21
N ALA A 51 -13.96 9.77 -26.52
CA ALA A 51 -13.78 8.73 -27.53
C ALA A 51 -12.36 8.14 -27.54
N LEU A 52 -11.35 8.87 -27.08
CA LEU A 52 -9.98 8.37 -26.92
C LEU A 52 -9.76 7.66 -25.58
N ALA A 53 -10.31 8.21 -24.49
CA ALA A 53 -10.19 7.64 -23.15
C ALA A 53 -10.99 6.33 -23.00
N TYR A 54 -12.06 6.17 -23.78
CA TYR A 54 -12.92 4.99 -23.76
C TYR A 54 -13.30 4.58 -25.19
N SER A 55 -14.53 4.11 -25.41
CA SER A 55 -14.97 3.64 -26.72
C SER A 55 -15.17 4.80 -27.71
N PRO A 56 -14.78 4.62 -28.99
CA PRO A 56 -14.16 3.42 -29.57
C PRO A 56 -12.61 3.38 -29.48
N GLY A 57 -11.96 4.49 -29.12
CA GLY A 57 -10.50 4.67 -29.23
C GLY A 57 -9.67 3.75 -28.33
N VAL A 58 -10.18 3.39 -27.15
CA VAL A 58 -9.50 2.47 -26.20
C VAL A 58 -9.22 1.09 -26.80
N ALA A 59 -9.91 0.70 -27.88
CA ALA A 59 -9.63 -0.56 -28.57
C ALA A 59 -8.21 -0.60 -29.15
N ALA A 60 -7.65 0.53 -29.60
CA ALA A 60 -6.32 0.58 -30.19
C ALA A 60 -5.20 0.14 -29.22
N PRO A 61 -5.06 0.70 -28.01
CA PRO A 61 -4.07 0.20 -27.05
C PRO A 61 -4.37 -1.24 -26.60
N CYS A 62 -5.63 -1.67 -26.49
CA CYS A 62 -5.95 -3.06 -26.16
C CYS A 62 -5.43 -4.05 -27.22
N ILE A 63 -5.63 -3.76 -28.50
CA ILE A 63 -5.13 -4.58 -29.61
C ILE A 63 -3.60 -4.58 -29.65
N ALA A 64 -2.96 -3.43 -29.40
CA ALA A 64 -1.50 -3.34 -29.34
C ALA A 64 -0.93 -4.21 -28.20
N ILE A 65 -1.53 -4.16 -27.00
CA ILE A 65 -1.11 -4.98 -25.85
C ILE A 65 -1.37 -6.47 -26.10
N HIS A 66 -2.46 -6.81 -26.79
CA HIS A 66 -2.73 -8.20 -27.15
C HIS A 66 -1.68 -8.75 -28.13
N ALA A 67 -1.22 -7.93 -29.08
CA ALA A 67 -0.17 -8.30 -30.03
C ALA A 67 1.21 -8.36 -29.37
N ASP A 68 1.52 -7.44 -28.45
CA ASP A 68 2.75 -7.43 -27.66
C ASP A 68 2.47 -6.95 -26.22
N SER A 69 2.46 -7.90 -25.29
CA SER A 69 2.20 -7.64 -23.86
C SER A 69 3.18 -6.65 -23.21
N ALA A 70 4.40 -6.50 -23.74
CA ALA A 70 5.38 -5.55 -23.20
C ALA A 70 4.91 -4.09 -23.38
N THR A 71 4.08 -3.82 -24.39
CA THR A 71 3.53 -2.47 -24.63
C THR A 71 2.54 -2.01 -23.58
N ALA A 72 2.12 -2.89 -22.65
CA ALA A 72 1.34 -2.48 -21.47
C ALA A 72 2.09 -1.42 -20.65
N ALA A 73 3.43 -1.45 -20.64
CA ALA A 73 4.26 -0.44 -19.99
C ALA A 73 4.20 0.95 -20.68
N LEU A 74 3.79 1.01 -21.95
CA LEU A 74 3.69 2.25 -22.72
C LEU A 74 2.28 2.86 -22.66
N TYR A 75 1.26 2.01 -22.68
CA TYR A 75 -0.13 2.44 -22.87
C TYR A 75 -0.98 2.42 -21.58
N THR A 76 -0.38 2.04 -20.45
CA THR A 76 -1.08 1.99 -19.15
C THR A 76 -0.19 2.57 -18.05
N SER A 77 -0.76 2.75 -16.85
CA SER A 77 0.01 3.16 -15.66
C SER A 77 0.89 2.04 -15.09
N ARG A 78 0.83 0.81 -15.64
CA ARG A 78 1.52 -0.39 -15.11
C ARG A 78 2.97 -0.12 -14.73
N SER A 79 3.74 0.61 -15.55
CA SER A 79 5.16 0.84 -15.31
C SER A 79 5.47 1.68 -14.08
N ASN A 80 4.52 2.51 -13.62
CA ASN A 80 4.67 3.36 -12.44
C ASN A 80 3.83 2.89 -11.24
N LEU A 81 3.01 1.86 -11.42
CA LEU A 81 2.00 1.44 -10.44
C LEU A 81 2.51 0.28 -9.59
N VAL A 82 2.59 0.49 -8.28
CA VAL A 82 2.97 -0.51 -7.28
C VAL A 82 1.76 -0.94 -6.45
N ALA A 83 1.64 -2.23 -6.16
CA ALA A 83 0.70 -2.70 -5.14
C ALA A 83 1.37 -2.66 -3.77
N VAL A 84 0.76 -2.00 -2.79
CA VAL A 84 1.09 -2.21 -1.38
C VAL A 84 0.11 -3.23 -0.82
N ILE A 85 0.59 -4.43 -0.50
CA ILE A 85 -0.24 -5.57 -0.15
C ILE A 85 0.03 -6.01 1.29
N SER A 86 -1.06 -6.13 2.06
CA SER A 86 -1.03 -6.68 3.42
C SER A 86 -2.25 -7.58 3.65
N ASN A 87 -2.13 -8.50 4.62
CA ASN A 87 -3.28 -9.19 5.21
C ASN A 87 -3.58 -8.71 6.65
N GLY A 88 -2.88 -7.68 7.13
CA GLY A 88 -3.08 -7.05 8.43
C GLY A 88 -2.68 -7.92 9.62
N THR A 89 -1.79 -8.90 9.42
CA THR A 89 -1.40 -9.86 10.46
C THR A 89 -0.25 -9.40 11.35
N ALA A 90 0.48 -8.36 10.96
CA ALA A 90 1.56 -7.78 11.76
C ALA A 90 1.63 -6.25 11.61
N VAL A 91 0.53 -5.56 11.85
CA VAL A 91 0.43 -4.11 11.64
C VAL A 91 1.18 -3.37 12.73
N LEU A 92 2.33 -2.77 12.40
CA LEU A 92 3.14 -1.99 13.34
C LEU A 92 3.41 -2.80 14.64
N GLY A 93 3.26 -2.17 15.81
CA GLY A 93 3.27 -2.84 17.12
C GLY A 93 1.91 -3.38 17.57
N LEU A 94 0.88 -3.34 16.72
CA LEU A 94 -0.49 -3.73 17.06
C LEU A 94 -0.76 -5.22 16.81
N GLY A 95 0.10 -5.88 16.03
CA GLY A 95 -0.01 -7.29 15.70
C GLY A 95 -1.13 -7.56 14.69
N ASN A 96 -1.82 -8.68 14.89
CA ASN A 96 -2.88 -9.10 13.98
C ASN A 96 -4.20 -8.39 14.30
N ILE A 97 -4.44 -7.27 13.62
CA ILE A 97 -5.68 -6.48 13.72
C ILE A 97 -6.59 -6.67 12.48
N GLY A 98 -6.13 -7.47 11.53
CA GLY A 98 -6.87 -7.81 10.31
C GLY A 98 -6.79 -6.74 9.21
N PRO A 99 -7.22 -7.10 8.00
CA PRO A 99 -7.02 -6.30 6.78
C PRO A 99 -7.73 -4.93 6.84
N LEU A 100 -8.95 -4.85 7.36
CA LEU A 100 -9.67 -3.56 7.40
C LEU A 100 -8.99 -2.55 8.33
N ALA A 101 -8.44 -3.02 9.45
CA ALA A 101 -7.77 -2.15 10.42
C ALA A 101 -6.34 -1.79 9.97
N SER A 102 -5.73 -2.56 9.07
CA SER A 102 -4.42 -2.23 8.46
C SER A 102 -4.52 -1.13 7.40
N LYS A 103 -5.69 -0.96 6.78
CA LYS A 103 -5.91 -0.01 5.66
C LYS A 103 -5.34 1.40 5.88
N PRO A 104 -5.50 2.05 7.06
CA PRO A 104 -4.90 3.36 7.27
C PRO A 104 -3.37 3.37 7.13
N VAL A 105 -2.68 2.29 7.51
CA VAL A 105 -1.22 2.16 7.35
C VAL A 105 -0.86 2.00 5.87
N MET A 106 -1.60 1.17 5.14
CA MET A 106 -1.34 0.89 3.72
C MET A 106 -1.56 2.13 2.84
N GLU A 107 -2.66 2.86 3.05
CA GLU A 107 -2.86 4.16 2.42
C GLU A 107 -1.70 5.13 2.75
N GLY A 108 -1.20 5.08 3.99
CA GLY A 108 -0.07 5.88 4.43
C GLY A 108 1.20 5.58 3.65
N LYS A 109 1.51 4.29 3.43
CA LYS A 109 2.61 3.85 2.56
C LYS A 109 2.41 4.37 1.13
N GLY A 110 1.19 4.30 0.59
CA GLY A 110 0.86 4.90 -0.70
C GLY A 110 1.15 6.40 -0.78
N CYS A 111 0.81 7.16 0.27
CA CYS A 111 1.17 8.58 0.35
C CYS A 111 2.70 8.80 0.33
N LEU A 112 3.48 7.95 1.01
CA LEU A 112 4.94 8.06 1.06
C LEU A 112 5.56 7.78 -0.32
N PHE A 113 5.15 6.68 -0.99
CA PHE A 113 5.57 6.36 -2.35
C PHE A 113 5.31 7.51 -3.31
N GLN A 114 4.09 8.05 -3.32
CA GLN A 114 3.74 9.16 -4.19
C GLN A 114 4.53 10.42 -3.87
N LYS A 115 4.61 10.78 -2.58
CA LYS A 115 5.20 12.06 -2.14
C LYS A 115 6.71 12.12 -2.34
N PHE A 116 7.42 11.02 -2.09
CA PHE A 116 8.88 11.00 -2.06
C PHE A 116 9.51 10.34 -3.28
N ALA A 117 8.81 9.47 -3.99
CA ALA A 117 9.34 8.77 -5.16
C ALA A 117 8.54 9.00 -6.45
N GLY A 118 7.36 9.63 -6.39
CA GLY A 118 6.49 9.80 -7.56
C GLY A 118 5.89 8.50 -8.09
N ILE A 119 5.83 7.47 -7.24
CA ILE A 119 5.30 6.14 -7.58
C ILE A 119 3.82 6.09 -7.22
N ASP A 120 2.99 5.72 -8.20
CA ASP A 120 1.55 5.53 -7.98
C ASP A 120 1.32 4.21 -7.23
N VAL A 121 0.36 4.19 -6.30
CA VAL A 121 0.08 3.03 -5.47
C VAL A 121 -1.41 2.70 -5.44
N PHE A 122 -1.72 1.40 -5.49
CA PHE A 122 -2.94 0.87 -4.88
C PHE A 122 -2.58 0.04 -3.65
N ASP A 123 -3.24 0.36 -2.54
CA ASP A 123 -3.27 -0.47 -1.35
C ASP A 123 -4.30 -1.60 -1.51
N ILE A 124 -3.89 -2.83 -1.20
CA ILE A 124 -4.71 -4.03 -1.34
C ILE A 124 -4.64 -4.83 -0.03
N GLU A 125 -5.70 -4.73 0.77
CA GLU A 125 -5.84 -5.49 2.00
C GLU A 125 -6.56 -6.82 1.75
N VAL A 126 -5.80 -7.92 1.77
CA VAL A 126 -6.31 -9.25 1.46
C VAL A 126 -6.78 -9.95 2.75
N ASN A 127 -8.06 -10.33 2.81
CA ASN A 127 -8.61 -11.12 3.91
C ASN A 127 -8.32 -12.62 3.74
N GLU A 128 -7.04 -12.99 3.74
CA GLU A 128 -6.57 -14.37 3.66
C GLU A 128 -5.31 -14.56 4.50
N THR A 129 -5.29 -15.64 5.29
CA THR A 129 -4.18 -15.97 6.20
C THR A 129 -3.48 -17.26 5.80
N ASP A 130 -4.08 -18.06 4.93
CA ASP A 130 -3.42 -19.21 4.32
C ASP A 130 -2.34 -18.74 3.33
N THR A 131 -1.11 -19.18 3.56
CA THR A 131 0.06 -18.78 2.76
C THR A 131 -0.08 -19.15 1.29
N ASP A 132 -0.56 -20.36 0.98
CA ASP A 132 -0.70 -20.83 -0.41
C ASP A 132 -1.69 -19.97 -1.18
N LYS A 133 -2.89 -19.78 -0.60
CA LYS A 133 -3.93 -18.95 -1.21
C LYS A 133 -3.52 -17.50 -1.32
N LEU A 134 -2.84 -16.95 -0.32
CA LEU A 134 -2.37 -15.57 -0.36
C LEU A 134 -1.36 -15.36 -1.50
N VAL A 135 -0.40 -16.30 -1.67
CA VAL A 135 0.53 -16.28 -2.82
C VAL A 135 -0.22 -16.37 -4.15
N ASP A 136 -1.22 -17.24 -4.26
CA ASP A 136 -2.03 -17.37 -5.48
C ASP A 136 -2.82 -16.09 -5.81
N ILE A 137 -3.45 -15.49 -4.80
CA ILE A 137 -4.18 -14.23 -4.94
C ILE A 137 -3.23 -13.13 -5.41
N ILE A 138 -2.11 -12.92 -4.72
CA ILE A 138 -1.15 -11.86 -5.06
C ILE A 138 -0.58 -12.08 -6.46
N ALA A 139 -0.21 -13.33 -6.79
CA ALA A 139 0.32 -13.64 -8.11
C ALA A 139 -0.68 -13.41 -9.24
N SER A 140 -1.97 -13.64 -8.99
CA SER A 140 -3.01 -13.36 -10.00
C SER A 140 -3.14 -11.87 -10.34
N LEU A 141 -2.67 -10.98 -9.46
CA LEU A 141 -2.71 -9.52 -9.65
C LEU A 141 -1.53 -9.00 -10.49
N GLU A 142 -0.54 -9.84 -10.83
CA GLU A 142 0.64 -9.45 -11.60
C GLU A 142 0.34 -8.60 -12.83
N PRO A 143 -0.72 -8.85 -13.65
CA PRO A 143 -1.01 -8.07 -14.86
C PRO A 143 -1.41 -6.60 -14.60
N THR A 144 -1.72 -6.20 -13.37
CA THR A 144 -2.05 -4.81 -13.03
C THR A 144 -0.80 -3.98 -12.70
N PHE A 145 0.16 -4.58 -12.00
CA PHE A 145 1.22 -3.84 -11.30
C PHE A 145 2.60 -3.96 -11.97
N GLY A 146 3.41 -2.92 -11.86
CA GLY A 146 4.82 -2.90 -12.22
C GLY A 146 5.73 -3.39 -11.09
N GLY A 147 5.22 -3.48 -9.86
CA GLY A 147 5.93 -4.03 -8.70
C GLY A 147 4.98 -4.33 -7.54
N ILE A 148 5.40 -5.19 -6.64
CA ILE A 148 4.68 -5.57 -5.42
C ILE A 148 5.51 -5.20 -4.20
N ASN A 149 4.91 -4.46 -3.28
CA ASN A 149 5.43 -4.17 -1.95
C ASN A 149 4.58 -4.91 -0.92
N LEU A 150 5.14 -5.92 -0.28
CA LEU A 150 4.54 -6.65 0.83
C LEU A 150 4.78 -5.88 2.14
N GLU A 151 3.74 -5.78 2.95
CA GLU A 151 3.72 -4.94 4.14
C GLU A 151 2.94 -5.60 5.29
N ASP A 152 3.41 -5.50 6.53
CA ASP A 152 2.67 -5.88 7.74
C ASP A 152 2.12 -7.33 7.70
N ILE A 153 2.88 -8.26 7.11
CA ILE A 153 2.59 -9.70 7.10
C ILE A 153 3.44 -10.38 8.17
N LYS A 154 2.81 -11.17 9.03
CA LYS A 154 3.50 -11.81 10.15
C LYS A 154 4.59 -12.79 9.70
N ALA A 155 5.61 -12.90 10.54
CA ALA A 155 6.58 -13.99 10.49
C ALA A 155 6.03 -15.27 11.17
N PRO A 156 6.47 -16.47 10.74
CA PRO A 156 7.44 -16.72 9.66
C PRO A 156 6.82 -16.73 8.25
N GLU A 157 5.51 -16.57 8.10
CA GLU A 157 4.82 -16.72 6.81
C GLU A 157 5.30 -15.71 5.76
N CYS A 158 5.63 -14.48 6.15
CA CYS A 158 6.10 -13.43 5.25
C CYS A 158 7.33 -13.83 4.42
N PHE A 159 8.27 -14.60 4.99
CA PHE A 159 9.46 -15.07 4.29
C PHE A 159 9.11 -16.01 3.14
N GLU A 160 8.22 -16.97 3.39
CA GLU A 160 7.81 -17.94 2.39
C GLU A 160 6.95 -17.31 1.30
N ILE A 161 6.06 -16.38 1.68
CA ILE A 161 5.25 -15.59 0.74
C ILE A 161 6.16 -14.81 -0.21
N GLU A 162 7.11 -14.03 0.33
CA GLU A 162 8.02 -13.23 -0.49
C GLU A 162 8.85 -14.10 -1.43
N ARG A 163 9.48 -15.17 -0.91
CA ARG A 163 10.30 -16.08 -1.70
C ARG A 163 9.53 -16.64 -2.89
N ARG A 164 8.32 -17.18 -2.65
CA ARG A 164 7.49 -17.78 -3.70
C ARG A 164 7.00 -16.76 -4.72
N LEU A 165 6.67 -15.54 -4.28
CA LEU A 165 6.28 -14.47 -5.20
C LEU A 165 7.47 -14.02 -6.07
N ARG A 166 8.66 -13.89 -5.49
CA ARG A 166 9.89 -13.56 -6.25
C ARG A 166 10.25 -14.63 -7.29
N GLU A 167 9.96 -15.90 -7.01
CA GLU A 167 10.18 -17.01 -7.94
C GLU A 167 9.13 -17.06 -9.06
N ARG A 168 7.89 -16.68 -8.77
CA ARG A 168 6.75 -16.82 -9.70
C ARG A 168 6.53 -15.61 -10.59
N LEU A 169 6.77 -14.40 -10.08
CA LEU A 169 6.41 -13.14 -10.74
C LEU A 169 7.54 -12.60 -11.62
N LYS A 170 7.17 -11.93 -12.72
CA LYS A 170 8.12 -11.27 -13.62
C LYS A 170 8.33 -9.79 -13.27
N ILE A 171 7.75 -9.33 -12.17
CA ILE A 171 7.87 -7.98 -11.62
C ILE A 171 8.59 -8.05 -10.27
N PRO A 172 9.29 -6.97 -9.85
CA PRO A 172 9.93 -6.93 -8.55
C PRO A 172 8.92 -7.12 -7.42
N VAL A 173 9.31 -7.94 -6.44
CA VAL A 173 8.60 -8.13 -5.16
C VAL A 173 9.56 -7.77 -4.05
N PHE A 174 9.11 -6.91 -3.15
CA PHE A 174 9.88 -6.39 -2.02
C PHE A 174 9.04 -6.46 -0.76
N HIS A 175 9.66 -6.79 0.38
CA HIS A 175 9.02 -6.72 1.68
C HIS A 175 9.66 -5.63 2.52
N ASP A 176 8.93 -4.56 2.84
CA ASP A 176 9.51 -3.36 3.45
C ASP A 176 9.99 -3.60 4.88
N ASP A 177 9.19 -4.29 5.69
CA ASP A 177 9.57 -4.58 7.09
C ASP A 177 10.87 -5.38 7.22
N GLN A 178 11.19 -6.21 6.22
CA GLN A 178 12.41 -7.00 6.18
C GLN A 178 13.58 -6.20 5.61
N HIS A 179 13.45 -5.79 4.35
CA HIS A 179 14.58 -5.24 3.59
C HIS A 179 14.71 -3.73 3.77
N GLY A 180 13.60 -3.00 3.81
CA GLY A 180 13.58 -1.55 4.02
C GLY A 180 14.18 -1.18 5.38
N THR A 181 13.72 -1.85 6.44
CA THR A 181 14.29 -1.72 7.78
C THR A 181 15.78 -2.05 7.80
N ALA A 182 16.20 -3.14 7.15
CA ALA A 182 17.61 -3.54 7.12
C ALA A 182 18.49 -2.52 6.37
N ILE A 183 18.02 -1.98 5.24
CA ILE A 183 18.74 -0.97 4.46
C ILE A 183 18.94 0.31 5.28
N VAL A 184 17.88 0.81 5.93
CA VAL A 184 17.97 2.02 6.75
C VAL A 184 18.89 1.79 7.96
N ALA A 185 18.77 0.64 8.64
CA ALA A 185 19.62 0.31 9.78
C ALA A 185 21.10 0.15 9.41
N ALA A 186 21.41 -0.38 8.22
CA ALA A 186 22.79 -0.51 7.74
C ALA A 186 23.38 0.83 7.25
N ALA A 187 22.55 1.81 6.92
CA ALA A 187 22.98 3.13 6.48
C ALA A 187 23.19 4.14 7.62
N ALA A 188 22.60 3.89 8.79
CA ALA A 188 22.71 4.72 10.00
C ALA A 188 24.05 4.49 10.74
#